data_AF-A0A8J2ZL53-F1
#
_entry.id   AF-A0A8J2ZL53-F1
#
_cell.length_a   1.000
_cell.length_b   1.000
_cell.length_c   1.000
_cell.angle_alpha   90.00
_cell.angle_beta   90.00
_cell.angle_gamma   90.00
#
_symmetry.space_group_name_H-M   'P 1'
#
loop_
_entity.id
_entity.type
_entity.pdbx_description
1 polymer ?
#
loop_
_entity_poly.entity_id
_entity_poly.type
_entity_poly.pdbx_seq_one_letter_code
_entity_poly.pdbx_strand_id
1 'polypeptide(L)'
;MNHFERFPSLWVALAMIAGITLGALSPGLVTALAGARIASINLVVAVLIWAMVYPMMVGVDFGAIKGVAKQPKGLILTLVVNWLVKPFTMALLTVLFFEHVFAPFIAAEDAAQYIAGLILLGAAPCTAMVFV
;
A
#
# COMPACT_ATOMS: atom_id res chain seq x y z
N MET A 1 15.23 -21.92 3.48
CA MET A 1 14.49 -20.72 3.88
C MET A 1 15.37 -19.92 4.81
N ASN A 2 15.84 -18.77 4.37
CA ASN A 2 16.69 -17.91 5.17
C ASN A 2 15.87 -17.31 6.35
N HIS A 3 16.49 -16.90 7.46
CA HIS A 3 15.75 -16.35 8.62
C HIS A 3 14.86 -15.13 8.27
N PHE A 4 15.24 -14.40 7.22
CA PHE A 4 14.49 -13.26 6.69
C PHE A 4 13.14 -13.66 6.05
N GLU A 5 13.12 -14.72 5.25
CA GLU A 5 11.91 -15.22 4.57
C GLU A 5 10.92 -15.86 5.57
N ARG A 6 11.44 -16.34 6.70
CA ARG A 6 10.65 -17.06 7.71
C ARG A 6 9.82 -16.14 8.61
N PHE A 7 10.27 -14.89 8.84
CA PHE A 7 9.63 -13.98 9.80
C PHE A 7 9.40 -12.55 9.26
N PRO A 8 8.75 -12.37 8.09
CA PRO A 8 8.55 -11.04 7.49
C PRO A 8 7.74 -10.10 8.40
N SER A 9 6.72 -10.61 9.10
CA SER A 9 5.91 -9.79 10.02
C SER A 9 6.73 -9.22 11.18
N LEU A 10 7.70 -9.98 11.70
CA LEU A 10 8.58 -9.53 12.77
C LEU A 10 9.51 -8.41 12.28
N TRP A 11 10.11 -8.59 11.09
CA TRP A 11 10.98 -7.59 10.50
C TRP A 11 10.23 -6.29 10.19
N VAL A 12 9.00 -6.39 9.68
CA VAL A 12 8.13 -5.23 9.44
C VAL A 12 7.79 -4.52 10.74
N ALA A 13 7.45 -5.25 11.81
CA ALA A 13 7.20 -4.65 13.12
C ALA A 13 8.44 -3.93 13.69
N LEU A 14 9.62 -4.55 13.60
CA LEU A 14 10.88 -3.95 14.02
C LEU A 14 11.22 -2.70 13.21
N ALA A 15 11.02 -2.73 11.89
CA ALA A 15 11.23 -1.57 11.02
C ALA A 15 10.27 -0.41 11.35
N MET A 16 9.00 -0.70 11.63
CA MET A 16 8.03 0.31 12.08
C MET A 16 8.46 0.95 13.39
N ILE A 17 8.83 0.15 14.40
CA ILE A 17 9.29 0.66 15.71
C ILE A 17 10.53 1.52 15.53
N ALA A 18 11.53 1.03 14.79
CA ALA A 18 12.76 1.77 14.52
C ALA A 18 12.50 3.08 13.77
N GLY A 19 11.59 3.09 12.80
CA GLY A 19 11.21 4.30 12.06
C GLY A 19 10.55 5.34 12.95
N ILE A 20 9.62 4.92 13.82
CA ILE A 20 8.92 5.82 14.76
C ILE A 20 9.90 6.40 15.79
N THR A 21 10.77 5.57 16.37
CA THR A 21 11.74 6.05 17.38
C THR A 21 12.76 7.00 16.76
N LEU A 22 13.27 6.70 15.57
CA LEU A 22 14.19 7.57 14.84
C LEU A 22 13.50 8.90 14.47
N GLY A 23 12.25 8.86 14.06
CA GLY A 23 11.48 10.07 13.77
C GLY A 23 11.22 10.94 15.00
N ALA A 24 10.99 10.33 16.16
CA ALA A 24 10.81 11.03 17.42
C ALA A 24 12.12 11.64 17.96
N LEU A 25 13.25 10.95 17.82
CA LEU A 25 14.56 11.40 18.30
C LEU A 25 15.20 12.45 17.38
N SER A 26 14.92 12.37 16.07
CA SER A 26 15.49 13.27 15.06
C SER A 26 14.42 13.90 14.15
N PRO A 27 13.57 14.80 14.67
CA PRO A 27 12.52 15.45 13.87
C PRO A 27 13.07 16.20 12.66
N GLY A 28 14.26 16.81 12.80
CA GLY A 28 14.94 17.53 11.72
C GLY A 28 15.31 16.66 10.52
N LEU A 29 15.60 15.38 10.75
CA LEU A 29 15.87 14.42 9.67
C LEU A 29 14.59 14.10 8.90
N VAL A 30 13.48 13.88 9.60
CA VAL A 30 12.17 13.59 8.98
C VAL A 30 11.68 14.80 8.19
N THR A 31 11.83 16.02 8.70
CA THR A 31 11.44 17.23 7.97
C THR A 31 12.33 17.48 6.76
N ALA A 32 13.64 17.21 6.83
CA ALA A 32 14.53 17.27 5.67
C ALA A 32 14.14 16.25 4.59
N LEU A 33 13.83 15.01 4.98
CA LEU A 33 13.35 13.96 4.07
C LEU A 33 11.98 14.32 3.47
N ALA A 34 11.06 14.87 4.27
CA ALA A 34 9.76 15.35 3.81
C ALA A 34 9.89 16.56 2.87
N GLY A 35 10.91 17.40 3.10
CA GLY A 35 11.26 18.56 2.27
C GLY A 35 11.91 18.20 0.94
N ALA A 36 12.45 16.97 0.79
CA ALA A 36 12.96 16.43 -0.47
C ALA A 36 11.83 16.06 -1.45
N ARG A 37 10.99 17.04 -1.77
CA ARG A 37 9.83 16.91 -2.64
C ARG A 37 9.90 17.87 -3.83
N ILE A 38 9.51 17.39 -5.00
CA ILE A 38 9.31 18.21 -6.19
C ILE A 38 7.86 18.00 -6.63
N ALA A 39 7.12 19.10 -6.89
CA ALA A 39 5.72 19.04 -7.34
C ALA A 39 4.84 18.10 -6.47
N SER A 40 4.98 18.20 -5.14
CA SER A 40 4.26 17.38 -4.14
C SER A 40 4.63 15.88 -4.11
N ILE A 41 5.65 15.44 -4.84
CA ILE A 41 6.14 14.06 -4.84
C ILE A 41 7.44 13.98 -4.04
N ASN A 42 7.48 13.13 -3.01
CA ASN A 42 8.69 12.90 -2.22
C ASN A 42 9.68 12.03 -3.02
N LEU A 43 10.85 12.57 -3.33
CA LEU A 43 11.85 11.91 -4.17
C LEU A 43 12.44 10.66 -3.50
N VAL A 44 12.65 10.71 -2.19
CA VAL A 44 13.20 9.58 -1.43
C VAL A 44 12.22 8.41 -1.48
N VAL A 45 10.95 8.66 -1.19
CA VAL A 45 9.89 7.65 -1.26
C VAL A 45 9.74 7.13 -2.68
N ALA A 46 9.77 8.01 -3.70
CA ALA A 46 9.66 7.61 -5.09
C ALA A 46 10.76 6.63 -5.52
N VAL A 47 12.02 6.90 -5.16
CA VAL A 47 13.16 6.00 -5.45
C VAL A 47 12.98 4.65 -4.76
N LEU A 48 12.57 4.64 -3.49
CA LEU A 48 12.35 3.41 -2.73
C LEU A 48 11.21 2.56 -3.31
N ILE A 49 10.09 3.19 -3.69
CA ILE A 49 8.98 2.51 -4.37
C ILE A 49 9.47 1.94 -5.72
N TRP A 50 10.26 2.69 -6.48
CA TRP A 50 10.77 2.22 -7.77
C TRP A 50 11.71 1.02 -7.61
N ALA A 51 12.59 1.04 -6.60
CA ALA A 51 13.43 -0.09 -6.24
C ALA A 51 12.62 -1.33 -5.87
N MET A 52 11.44 -1.16 -5.25
CA MET A 52 10.52 -2.25 -4.93
C MET A 52 9.78 -2.78 -6.17
N VAL A 53 9.36 -1.89 -7.08
CA VAL A 53 8.55 -2.25 -8.26
C VAL A 53 9.40 -2.87 -9.37
N TYR A 54 10.64 -2.42 -9.53
CA TYR A 54 11.51 -2.82 -10.64
C TYR A 54 11.72 -4.34 -10.77
N PRO A 55 12.05 -5.10 -9.69
CA PRO A 55 12.23 -6.55 -9.79
C PRO A 55 10.99 -7.28 -10.30
N MET A 56 9.80 -6.83 -9.89
CA MET A 56 8.54 -7.42 -10.35
C MET A 56 8.28 -7.12 -11.84
N MET A 57 8.60 -5.91 -12.31
CA MET A 57 8.41 -5.54 -13.72
C MET A 57 9.30 -6.36 -14.67
N VAL A 58 10.54 -6.65 -14.27
CA VAL A 58 11.48 -7.45 -15.08
C VAL A 58 11.05 -8.92 -15.15
N GLY A 59 10.32 -9.42 -14.14
CA GLY A 59 9.81 -10.79 -14.08
C GLY A 59 8.56 -11.07 -14.93
N VAL A 60 8.01 -10.07 -15.65
CA VAL A 60 6.78 -10.25 -16.43
C VAL A 60 7.04 -10.99 -17.74
N ASP A 61 6.42 -12.17 -17.90
CA ASP A 61 6.43 -12.92 -19.15
C ASP A 61 5.31 -12.45 -20.11
N PHE A 62 5.69 -11.74 -21.18
CA PHE A 62 4.77 -11.26 -22.21
C PHE A 62 4.14 -12.40 -23.04
N GLY A 63 4.73 -13.60 -23.06
CA GLY A 63 4.17 -14.78 -23.72
C GLY A 63 2.89 -15.28 -23.04
N ALA A 64 2.82 -15.17 -21.71
CA ALA A 64 1.68 -15.58 -20.91
C ALA A 64 0.41 -14.75 -21.18
N ILE A 65 0.56 -13.50 -21.65
CA ILE A 65 -0.55 -12.57 -21.94
C ILE A 65 -1.53 -13.16 -22.97
N LYS A 66 -1.02 -13.87 -23.99
CA LYS A 66 -1.86 -14.53 -25.01
C LYS A 66 -2.73 -15.66 -24.44
N GLY A 67 -2.32 -16.26 -23.32
CA GLY A 67 -3.06 -17.33 -22.65
C GLY A 67 -4.25 -16.82 -21.83
N VAL A 68 -4.23 -15.57 -21.40
CA VAL A 68 -5.26 -14.97 -20.53
C VAL A 68 -6.63 -14.96 -21.20
N ALA A 69 -6.69 -14.73 -22.52
CA ALA A 69 -7.93 -14.74 -23.28
C ALA A 69 -8.64 -16.11 -23.31
N LYS A 70 -7.93 -17.20 -22.97
CA LYS A 70 -8.52 -18.55 -22.88
C LYS A 70 -9.31 -18.78 -21.59
N GLN A 71 -9.14 -17.93 -20.58
CA GLN A 71 -9.78 -18.03 -19.25
C GLN A 71 -10.53 -16.73 -18.88
N PRO A 72 -11.52 -16.28 -19.67
CA PRO A 72 -12.15 -14.98 -19.49
C PRO A 72 -12.93 -14.86 -18.17
N LYS A 73 -13.52 -15.96 -17.69
CA LYS A 73 -14.30 -15.96 -16.43
C LYS A 73 -13.42 -15.59 -15.23
N GLY A 74 -12.21 -16.14 -15.15
CA GLY A 74 -11.27 -15.84 -14.07
C GLY A 74 -10.80 -14.39 -14.13
N LEU A 75 -10.47 -13.89 -15.32
CA LEU A 75 -10.09 -12.50 -15.52
C LEU A 75 -11.20 -11.52 -15.11
N ILE A 76 -12.44 -11.78 -15.53
CA ILE A 76 -13.61 -10.94 -15.19
C ILE A 76 -13.82 -10.93 -13.69
N LEU A 77 -13.77 -12.10 -13.03
CA LEU A 77 -13.94 -12.17 -11.58
C LEU A 77 -12.86 -11.35 -10.86
N THR A 78 -11.59 -11.51 -11.24
CA THR A 78 -10.49 -10.75 -10.65
C THR A 78 -10.62 -9.24 -10.89
N LEU A 79 -11.03 -8.82 -12.08
CA LEU A 79 -11.29 -7.40 -12.38
C LEU A 79 -12.44 -6.85 -11.54
N VAL A 80 -13.56 -7.56 -11.48
CA VAL A 80 -14.73 -7.15 -10.69
C VAL A 80 -14.37 -7.08 -9.21
N VAL A 81 -13.68 -8.09 -8.67
CA VAL A 81 -13.30 -8.08 -7.26
C VAL A 81 -12.30 -6.94 -6.97
N ASN A 82 -11.27 -6.77 -7.79
CA ASN A 82 -10.23 -5.77 -7.54
C ASN A 82 -10.68 -4.33 -7.76
N TRP A 83 -11.52 -4.07 -8.76
CA TRP A 83 -11.89 -2.71 -9.15
C TRP A 83 -13.30 -2.29 -8.70
N LEU A 84 -14.19 -3.25 -8.39
CA LEU A 84 -15.55 -2.96 -7.94
C LEU A 84 -15.79 -3.38 -6.49
N VAL A 85 -15.45 -4.61 -6.10
CA VAL A 85 -15.78 -5.06 -4.73
C VAL A 85 -14.84 -4.43 -3.70
N LYS A 86 -13.53 -4.56 -3.91
CA LYS A 86 -12.50 -4.15 -2.95
C LYS A 86 -12.53 -2.64 -2.62
N PRO A 87 -12.49 -1.70 -3.58
CA PRO A 87 -12.43 -0.27 -3.25
C PRO A 87 -13.73 0.23 -2.61
N PHE A 88 -14.89 -0.26 -3.05
CA PHE A 88 -16.17 0.18 -2.49
C PHE A 88 -16.43 -0.43 -1.11
N THR A 89 -16.02 -1.68 -0.88
CA THR A 89 -16.08 -2.27 0.45
C THR A 89 -15.15 -1.53 1.41
N MET A 90 -13.94 -1.17 0.97
CA MET A 90 -13.03 -0.36 1.77
C MET A 90 -13.62 1.01 2.08
N ALA A 91 -14.19 1.71 1.08
CA ALA A 91 -14.84 3.01 1.30
C ALA A 91 -16.01 2.91 2.30
N LEU A 92 -16.88 1.90 2.14
CA LEU A 92 -18.00 1.66 3.05
C LEU A 92 -17.50 1.43 4.49
N LEU A 93 -16.50 0.55 4.66
CA LEU A 93 -15.95 0.23 5.97
C LEU A 93 -15.26 1.45 6.59
N THR A 94 -14.46 2.20 5.83
CA THR A 94 -13.74 3.35 6.37
C THR A 94 -14.69 4.45 6.79
N VAL A 95 -15.74 4.76 6.01
CA VAL A 95 -16.76 5.74 6.39
C VAL A 95 -17.53 5.27 7.63
N LEU A 96 -17.95 4.01 7.67
CA LEU A 96 -18.66 3.47 8.85
C LEU A 96 -17.79 3.57 10.11
N PHE A 97 -16.53 3.15 10.04
CA PHE A 97 -15.69 3.12 11.22
C PHE A 97 -15.18 4.51 11.62
N PHE A 98 -14.70 5.34 10.71
CA PHE A 98 -14.11 6.64 11.05
C PHE A 98 -15.14 7.76 11.26
N GLU A 99 -16.29 7.73 10.57
CA GLU A 99 -17.31 8.77 10.71
C GLU A 99 -18.43 8.41 11.71
N HIS A 100 -18.59 7.14 12.08
CA HIS A 100 -19.67 6.72 12.98
C HIS A 100 -19.14 6.02 14.25
N VAL A 101 -18.38 4.94 14.10
CA VAL A 101 -17.94 4.13 15.26
C VAL A 101 -16.87 4.85 16.09
N PHE A 102 -15.87 5.43 15.41
CA PHE A 102 -14.72 6.10 16.02
C PHE A 102 -14.79 7.63 15.99
N ALA A 103 -15.90 8.20 15.52
CA ALA A 103 -16.13 9.64 15.52
C ALA A 103 -15.83 10.34 16.86
N PRO A 104 -16.19 9.79 18.04
CA PRO A 104 -15.87 10.46 19.31
C PRO A 104 -14.40 10.33 19.73
N PHE A 105 -13.61 9.45 19.10
CA PHE A 105 -12.23 9.16 19.47
C PHE A 105 -11.17 9.81 18.56
N ILE A 106 -11.58 10.37 17.42
CA ILE A 106 -10.67 10.85 16.37
C ILE A 106 -11.10 12.25 15.93
N ALA A 107 -10.14 13.16 15.72
CA ALA A 107 -10.42 14.47 15.15
C ALA A 107 -10.94 14.34 13.72
N ALA A 108 -11.91 15.17 13.33
CA ALA A 108 -12.53 15.10 12.01
C ALA A 108 -11.51 15.24 10.85
N GLU A 109 -10.46 16.03 11.05
CA GLU A 109 -9.37 16.22 10.09
C GLU A 109 -8.56 14.94 9.87
N ASP A 110 -8.19 14.25 10.95
CA ASP A 110 -7.44 12.98 10.89
C ASP A 110 -8.31 11.87 10.28
N ALA A 111 -9.59 11.81 10.64
CA ALA A 111 -10.55 10.87 10.08
C ALA A 111 -10.63 11.00 8.55
N ALA A 112 -10.73 12.23 8.03
CA ALA A 112 -10.75 12.48 6.60
C ALA A 112 -9.46 12.00 5.90
N GLN A 113 -8.29 12.23 6.51
CA GLN A 113 -7.01 11.75 5.97
C GLN A 113 -6.90 10.22 5.99
N TYR A 114 -7.35 9.58 7.06
CA TYR A 114 -7.36 8.11 7.18
C TYR A 114 -8.31 7.45 6.18
N ILE A 115 -9.51 8.02 5.98
CA ILE A 115 -10.45 7.54 4.98
C ILE A 115 -9.83 7.61 3.58
N ALA A 116 -9.25 8.76 3.21
CA ALA A 116 -8.59 8.92 1.93
C ALA A 116 -7.45 7.91 1.73
N GLY A 117 -6.58 7.75 2.73
CA GLY A 117 -5.46 6.81 2.68
C GLY A 117 -5.90 5.34 2.55
N LEU A 118 -6.92 4.92 3.28
CA LEU A 118 -7.40 3.55 3.27
C LEU A 118 -8.17 3.20 1.98
N ILE A 119 -8.90 4.16 1.39
CA ILE A 119 -9.51 3.97 0.06
C ILE A 119 -8.43 3.80 -1.00
N LEU A 120 -7.38 4.64 -0.98
CA LEU A 120 -6.24 4.52 -1.90
C LEU A 120 -5.53 3.17 -1.77
N LEU A 121 -5.32 2.69 -0.53
CA LEU A 121 -4.77 1.36 -0.27
C LEU A 121 -5.70 0.23 -0.76
N GLY A 122 -7.01 0.42 -0.60
CA GLY A 122 -8.04 -0.51 -1.09
C GLY A 122 -8.05 -0.64 -2.61
N ALA A 123 -7.86 0.47 -3.32
CA ALA A 123 -7.78 0.49 -4.78
C ALA A 123 -6.43 -0.04 -5.32
N ALA A 124 -5.38 -0.07 -4.49
CA ALA A 124 -4.08 -0.56 -4.92
C ALA A 124 -4.15 -2.07 -5.30
N PRO A 125 -3.66 -2.46 -6.50
CA PRO A 125 -3.66 -3.86 -6.89
C PRO A 125 -2.60 -4.62 -6.07
N CYS A 126 -3.00 -5.74 -5.46
CA CYS A 126 -2.07 -6.60 -4.71
C CYS A 126 -1.31 -7.51 -5.68
N THR A 127 -0.31 -6.96 -6.37
CA THR A 127 0.41 -7.67 -7.44
C THR A 127 1.55 -8.55 -6.96
N ALA A 128 2.06 -8.36 -5.73
CA ALA A 128 3.34 -8.96 -5.30
C ALA A 128 3.23 -10.36 -4.67
N MET A 129 2.09 -10.74 -4.07
CA MET A 129 2.02 -11.92 -3.20
C MET A 129 1.64 -13.23 -3.91
N VAL A 130 1.34 -13.19 -5.22
CA VAL A 130 0.91 -14.35 -6.00
C VAL A 130 2.04 -14.95 -6.85
N PHE A 131 3.20 -14.28 -6.93
CA PHE A 131 4.34 -14.71 -7.75
C PHE A 131 5.44 -15.45 -6.96
N VAL A 132 5.12 -15.95 -5.76
CA VAL A 132 6.02 -16.82 -4.96
C VAL A 132 5.38 -18.17 -4.75
#